data_AF-K8X692-F1
#
_entry.id   AF-K8X692-F1
#
_cell.length_a   1.000
_cell.length_b   1.000
_cell.length_c   1.000
_cell.angle_alpha   90.00
_cell.angle_beta   90.00
_cell.angle_gamma   90.00
#
_symmetry.space_group_name_H-M   'P 1'
#
loop_
_entity.id
_entity.type
_entity.pdbx_description
1 polymer ?
#
loop_
_entity_poly.entity_id
_entity_poly.type
_entity_poly.pdbx_seq_one_letter_code
_entity_poly.pdbx_strand_id
1 'polypeptide(L)'
;PSPWQATTPTGHPTVDRALDELSTGEKTRASLPLSARRALLERVRDLTAAHAEEWVAAATAIKELDPSSPLVGEEWISGPYAFAGGAATLAHSLASLETGTSPIAAATFGSAPGGRTTVRVLPLGIFDRLLLNGFSADVWLQPGTDVERAKQTAGQ
;
A
#
# COMPACT_ATOMS: atom_id res chain seq x y z
N PRO A 1 -38.06 24.17 -18.33
CA PRO A 1 -37.70 22.74 -18.43
C PRO A 1 -36.35 22.48 -17.73
N SER A 2 -36.30 21.56 -16.77
CA SER A 2 -35.08 21.28 -15.99
C SER A 2 -34.03 20.54 -16.85
N PRO A 3 -32.76 20.95 -16.86
CA PRO A 3 -31.70 20.37 -17.70
C PRO A 3 -31.18 19.00 -17.22
N TRP A 4 -31.74 18.45 -16.15
CA TRP A 4 -31.27 17.21 -15.54
C TRP A 4 -32.24 16.06 -15.81
N GLN A 5 -32.23 15.54 -17.05
CA GLN A 5 -32.78 14.22 -17.32
C GLN A 5 -31.78 13.18 -16.80
N ALA A 6 -32.24 12.25 -15.96
CA ALA A 6 -31.46 11.11 -15.52
C ALA A 6 -31.05 10.32 -16.77
N THR A 7 -29.75 10.29 -17.07
CA THR A 7 -29.21 9.46 -18.13
C THR A 7 -29.39 8.00 -17.71
N THR A 8 -30.09 7.22 -18.53
CA THR A 8 -30.17 5.76 -18.35
C THR A 8 -28.75 5.20 -18.22
N PRO A 9 -28.43 4.38 -17.19
CA PRO A 9 -27.11 3.78 -17.08
C PRO A 9 -26.83 3.01 -18.37
N THR A 10 -25.88 3.50 -19.16
CA THR A 10 -25.36 2.76 -20.29
C THR A 10 -24.46 1.69 -19.68
N GLY A 11 -24.90 0.43 -19.72
CA GLY A 11 -24.06 -0.68 -19.28
C GLY A 11 -22.72 -0.61 -20.03
N HIS A 12 -21.62 -0.74 -19.31
CA HIS A 12 -20.29 -0.74 -19.88
C HIS A 12 -19.81 -2.19 -19.89
N PRO A 13 -20.14 -3.00 -20.92
CA PRO A 13 -19.95 -4.45 -20.88
C PRO A 13 -18.49 -4.87 -20.64
N THR A 14 -17.51 -4.05 -21.02
CA THR A 14 -16.09 -4.27 -20.66
C THR A 14 -15.82 -4.10 -19.17
N VAL A 15 -16.40 -3.07 -18.55
CA VAL A 15 -16.29 -2.82 -17.10
C VAL A 15 -17.05 -3.90 -16.33
N ASP A 16 -18.26 -4.24 -16.77
CA ASP A 16 -19.07 -5.28 -16.14
C ASP A 16 -18.33 -6.64 -16.15
N ARG A 17 -17.73 -7.01 -17.30
CA ARG A 17 -16.88 -8.20 -17.40
C ARG A 17 -15.65 -8.12 -16.48
N ALA A 18 -14.97 -6.98 -16.41
CA ALA A 18 -13.83 -6.81 -15.53
C ALA A 18 -14.21 -6.93 -14.05
N LEU A 19 -15.40 -6.46 -13.67
CA LEU A 19 -15.94 -6.62 -12.31
C LEU A 19 -16.27 -8.09 -12.00
N ASP A 20 -16.84 -8.83 -12.96
CA ASP A 20 -17.10 -10.27 -12.80
C ASP A 20 -15.81 -11.09 -12.67
N GLU A 21 -14.81 -10.79 -13.49
CA GLU A 21 -13.46 -11.38 -13.41
C GLU A 21 -12.81 -11.06 -12.06
N LEU A 22 -12.93 -9.81 -11.59
CA LEU A 22 -12.42 -9.38 -10.28
C LEU A 22 -13.11 -10.12 -9.12
N SER A 23 -14.44 -10.22 -9.14
CA SER A 23 -15.20 -10.91 -8.09
C SER A 23 -14.85 -12.41 -8.04
N THR A 24 -14.63 -13.02 -9.20
CA THR A 24 -14.17 -14.41 -9.29
C THR A 24 -12.75 -14.54 -8.74
N GLY A 25 -11.84 -13.68 -9.16
CA GLY A 25 -10.46 -13.66 -8.71
C GLY A 25 -10.30 -13.40 -7.21
N GLU A 26 -11.15 -12.56 -6.62
CA GLU A 26 -11.18 -12.29 -5.17
C GLU A 26 -11.42 -13.58 -4.37
N LYS A 27 -12.40 -14.39 -4.79
CA LYS A 27 -12.72 -15.68 -4.15
C LYS A 27 -11.54 -16.65 -4.25
N THR A 28 -10.88 -16.71 -5.40
CA THR A 28 -9.68 -17.51 -5.58
C THR A 28 -8.52 -17.00 -4.73
N ARG A 29 -8.36 -15.68 -4.61
CA ARG A 29 -7.32 -15.07 -3.77
C ARG A 29 -7.54 -15.37 -2.28
N ALA A 30 -8.79 -15.36 -1.82
CA ALA A 30 -9.15 -15.65 -0.44
C ALA A 30 -8.75 -17.07 -0.01
N SER A 31 -8.73 -18.04 -0.93
CA SER A 31 -8.31 -19.41 -0.66
C SER A 31 -6.80 -19.67 -0.80
N LEU A 32 -6.01 -18.67 -1.22
CA LEU A 32 -4.57 -18.83 -1.35
C LEU A 32 -3.88 -18.92 0.02
N PRO A 33 -2.90 -19.83 0.19
CA PRO A 33 -2.07 -19.84 1.38
C PRO A 33 -1.27 -18.54 1.47
N LEU A 34 -0.86 -18.18 2.70
CA LEU A 34 -0.09 -16.95 2.97
C LEU A 34 1.17 -16.85 2.09
N SER A 35 1.87 -17.97 1.90
CA SER A 35 3.07 -18.05 1.06
C SER A 35 2.81 -17.70 -0.42
N ALA A 36 1.68 -18.15 -0.97
CA ALA A 36 1.30 -17.80 -2.35
C ALA A 36 0.90 -16.32 -2.46
N ARG A 37 0.18 -15.79 -1.47
CA ARG A 37 -0.16 -14.36 -1.40
C ARG A 37 1.09 -13.49 -1.28
N ARG A 38 2.06 -13.92 -0.48
CA ARG A 38 3.37 -13.29 -0.34
C ARG A 38 4.14 -13.30 -1.66
N ALA A 39 4.25 -14.44 -2.31
CA ALA A 39 4.95 -14.56 -3.60
C ALA A 39 4.34 -13.66 -4.68
N LEU A 40 3.01 -13.48 -4.68
CA LEU A 40 2.35 -12.53 -5.57
C LEU A 40 2.75 -11.08 -5.27
N LEU A 41 2.79 -10.67 -3.99
CA LEU A 41 3.21 -9.32 -3.61
C LEU A 41 4.68 -9.05 -3.91
N GLU A 42 5.55 -10.04 -3.70
CA GLU A 42 6.96 -9.96 -4.08
C GLU A 42 7.11 -9.80 -5.60
N ARG A 43 6.36 -10.58 -6.39
CA ARG A 43 6.35 -10.42 -7.85
C ARG A 43 5.82 -9.06 -8.29
N VAL A 44 4.77 -8.55 -7.66
CA VAL A 44 4.22 -7.21 -7.95
C VAL A 44 5.27 -6.13 -7.65
N ARG A 45 5.92 -6.19 -6.48
CA ARG A 45 7.03 -5.29 -6.13
C ARG A 45 8.13 -5.32 -7.19
N ASP A 46 8.57 -6.51 -7.58
CA ASP A 46 9.69 -6.69 -8.51
C ASP A 46 9.33 -6.18 -9.91
N LEU A 47 8.09 -6.42 -10.37
CA LEU A 47 7.59 -5.86 -11.62
C LEU A 47 7.46 -4.34 -11.57
N THR A 48 7.00 -3.77 -10.44
CA THR A 48 6.96 -2.32 -10.27
C THR A 48 8.36 -1.71 -10.36
N ALA A 49 9.36 -2.33 -9.72
CA ALA A 49 10.74 -1.87 -9.82
C ALA A 49 11.27 -1.99 -11.27
N ALA A 50 11.00 -3.10 -11.94
CA ALA A 50 11.43 -3.34 -13.33
C ALA A 50 10.85 -2.33 -14.33
N HIS A 51 9.61 -1.87 -14.11
CA HIS A 51 8.90 -0.95 -15.00
C HIS A 51 8.75 0.46 -14.42
N ALA A 52 9.54 0.83 -13.40
CA ALA A 52 9.41 2.11 -12.70
C ALA A 52 9.67 3.31 -13.64
N GLU A 53 10.68 3.21 -14.51
CA GLU A 53 10.97 4.26 -15.50
C GLU A 53 9.83 4.46 -16.49
N GLU A 54 9.29 3.36 -17.03
CA GLU A 54 8.15 3.40 -17.96
C GLU A 54 6.91 3.99 -17.30
N TRP A 55 6.65 3.65 -16.04
CA TRP A 55 5.58 4.24 -15.25
C TRP A 55 5.77 5.76 -15.14
N VAL A 56 6.93 6.22 -14.69
CA VAL A 56 7.19 7.65 -14.50
C VAL A 56 7.11 8.40 -15.82
N ALA A 57 7.69 7.85 -16.90
CA ALA A 57 7.60 8.45 -18.23
C ALA A 57 6.15 8.60 -18.70
N ALA A 58 5.32 7.57 -18.50
CA ALA A 58 3.89 7.63 -18.82
C ALA A 58 3.15 8.69 -17.98
N ALA A 59 3.42 8.75 -16.68
CA ALA A 59 2.81 9.74 -15.78
C ALA A 59 3.20 11.17 -16.16
N THR A 60 4.49 11.42 -16.39
CA THR A 60 5.03 12.70 -16.88
C THR A 60 4.38 13.13 -18.19
N ALA A 61 4.23 12.20 -19.15
CA ALA A 61 3.62 12.50 -20.45
C ALA A 61 2.12 12.85 -20.33
N ILE A 62 1.35 12.06 -19.57
CA ILE A 62 -0.10 12.28 -19.38
C ILE A 62 -0.37 13.59 -18.64
N LYS A 63 0.51 13.94 -17.69
CA LYS A 63 0.41 15.17 -16.90
C LYS A 63 1.07 16.38 -17.57
N GLU A 64 1.61 16.20 -18.77
CA GLU A 64 2.29 17.25 -19.56
C GLU A 64 3.38 17.99 -18.76
N LEU A 65 4.11 17.25 -17.92
CA LEU A 65 5.17 17.83 -17.10
C LEU A 65 6.43 18.10 -17.93
N ASP A 66 7.07 19.25 -17.70
CA ASP A 66 8.41 19.52 -18.22
C ASP A 66 9.38 18.45 -17.66
N PRO A 67 10.16 17.74 -18.50
CA PRO A 67 11.12 16.72 -18.05
C PRO A 67 12.20 17.23 -17.09
N SER A 68 12.48 18.53 -17.10
CA SER A 68 13.41 19.19 -16.17
C SER A 68 12.75 19.66 -14.87
N SER A 69 11.42 19.55 -14.76
CA SER A 69 10.67 19.95 -13.58
C SER A 69 10.97 19.04 -12.39
N PRO A 70 11.10 19.60 -11.16
CA PRO A 70 11.21 18.80 -9.95
C PRO A 70 9.98 17.89 -9.72
N LEU A 71 8.83 18.19 -10.32
CA LEU A 71 7.63 17.35 -10.23
C LEU A 71 7.84 15.95 -10.82
N VAL A 72 8.79 15.76 -11.73
CA VAL A 72 9.16 14.42 -12.22
C VAL A 72 9.71 13.55 -11.08
N GLY A 73 10.46 14.15 -10.14
CA GLY A 73 10.94 13.46 -8.95
C GLY A 73 9.80 13.04 -8.01
N GLU A 74 8.72 13.82 -7.95
CA GLU A 74 7.54 13.47 -7.15
C GLU A 74 6.82 12.23 -7.71
N GLU A 75 6.81 12.03 -9.04
CA GLU A 75 6.23 10.84 -9.66
C GLU A 75 6.97 9.55 -9.26
N TRP A 76 8.29 9.63 -9.07
CA TRP A 76 9.08 8.50 -8.55
C TRP A 76 8.69 8.13 -7.11
N ILE A 77 8.55 9.14 -6.25
CA ILE A 77 8.27 8.93 -4.81
C ILE A 77 6.82 8.49 -4.60
N SER A 78 5.87 9.21 -5.18
CA SER A 78 4.44 8.96 -4.99
C SER A 78 3.90 7.79 -5.83
N GLY A 79 4.60 7.40 -6.89
CA GLY A 79 4.26 6.26 -7.74
C GLY A 79 5.06 5.00 -7.38
N PRO A 80 6.10 4.62 -8.15
CA PRO A 80 6.77 3.34 -8.00
C PRO A 80 7.36 3.07 -6.60
N TYR A 81 7.98 4.08 -5.96
CA TYR A 81 8.55 3.91 -4.62
C TYR A 81 7.48 3.57 -3.58
N ALA A 82 6.44 4.39 -3.45
CA ALA A 82 5.36 4.16 -2.51
C ALA A 82 4.65 2.82 -2.75
N PHE A 83 4.40 2.47 -4.02
CA PHE A 83 3.72 1.23 -4.37
C PHE A 83 4.57 -0.01 -4.08
N ALA A 84 5.85 -0.02 -4.49
CA ALA A 84 6.76 -1.12 -4.22
C ALA A 84 7.04 -1.28 -2.71
N GLY A 85 7.19 -0.16 -1.98
CA GLY A 85 7.33 -0.15 -0.52
C GLY A 85 6.10 -0.71 0.20
N GLY A 86 4.89 -0.36 -0.25
CA GLY A 86 3.65 -0.94 0.26
C GLY A 86 3.56 -2.46 0.01
N ALA A 87 3.88 -2.90 -1.21
CA ALA A 87 3.91 -4.32 -1.56
C ALA A 87 4.92 -5.11 -0.71
N ALA A 88 6.12 -4.54 -0.50
CA ALA A 88 7.15 -5.14 0.35
C ALA A 88 6.70 -5.25 1.82
N THR A 89 6.04 -4.22 2.35
CA THR A 89 5.53 -4.19 3.73
C THR A 89 4.44 -5.24 3.95
N LEU A 90 3.54 -5.41 2.98
CA LEU A 90 2.52 -6.46 3.02
C LEU A 90 3.15 -7.86 2.90
N ALA A 91 4.13 -8.04 2.02
CA ALA A 91 4.85 -9.31 1.89
C ALA A 91 5.57 -9.69 3.19
N HIS A 92 6.23 -8.73 3.85
CA HIS A 92 6.83 -8.93 5.18
C HIS A 92 5.80 -9.32 6.25
N SER A 93 4.62 -8.69 6.23
CA SER A 93 3.54 -9.02 7.17
C SER A 93 3.07 -10.46 6.99
N LEU A 94 2.87 -10.90 5.74
CA LEU A 94 2.51 -12.29 5.44
C LEU A 94 3.62 -13.27 5.87
N ALA A 95 4.89 -12.93 5.61
CA ALA A 95 6.03 -13.74 6.02
C ALA A 95 6.09 -13.94 7.55
N SER A 96 5.79 -12.88 8.33
CA SER A 96 5.71 -12.96 9.79
C SER A 96 4.57 -13.89 10.23
N LEU A 97 3.40 -13.77 9.61
CA LEU A 97 2.25 -14.63 9.91
C LEU A 97 2.50 -16.09 9.56
N GLU A 98 3.22 -16.38 8.46
CA GLU A 98 3.62 -17.74 8.08
C GLU A 98 4.45 -18.43 9.18
N THR A 99 5.27 -17.67 9.92
CA THR A 99 6.10 -18.18 11.03
C THR A 99 5.43 -18.02 12.39
N GLY A 100 4.14 -17.67 12.44
CA GLY A 100 3.39 -17.46 13.69
C GLY A 100 3.88 -16.25 14.50
N THR A 101 4.57 -15.31 13.87
CA THR A 101 5.11 -14.10 14.51
C THR A 101 4.26 -12.88 14.18
N SER A 102 4.11 -11.97 15.13
CA SER A 102 3.42 -10.71 14.89
C SER A 102 4.16 -9.85 13.85
N PRO A 103 3.48 -9.31 12.82
CA PRO A 103 4.08 -8.37 11.85
C PRO A 103 4.69 -7.12 12.50
N ILE A 104 4.27 -6.76 13.71
CA ILE A 104 4.77 -5.60 14.45
C ILE A 104 5.57 -6.00 15.69
N ALA A 105 6.06 -7.25 15.77
CA ALA A 105 6.82 -7.75 16.93
C ALA A 105 8.02 -6.86 17.26
N ALA A 106 8.75 -6.40 16.24
CA ALA A 106 9.93 -5.55 16.34
C ALA A 106 9.64 -4.05 16.10
N ALA A 107 8.36 -3.65 16.01
CA ALA A 107 8.01 -2.26 15.81
C ALA A 107 8.41 -1.39 17.01
N THR A 108 8.71 -0.12 16.75
CA THR A 108 8.93 0.86 17.83
C THR A 108 7.58 1.40 18.29
N PHE A 109 7.30 1.26 19.58
CA PHE A 109 6.07 1.75 20.20
C PHE A 109 6.33 3.00 21.03
N GLY A 110 5.31 3.84 21.17
CA GLY A 110 5.33 5.02 22.01
C GLY A 110 3.95 5.33 22.59
N SER A 111 3.79 6.57 23.06
CA SER A 111 2.55 7.05 23.66
C SER A 111 2.11 8.35 22.99
N ALA A 112 0.79 8.54 22.90
CA ALA A 112 0.13 9.72 22.39
C ALA A 112 -0.92 10.25 23.37
N PRO A 113 -1.34 11.53 23.22
CA PRO A 113 -2.43 12.11 24.02
C PRO A 113 -3.68 11.24 24.09
N GLY A 114 -4.37 11.29 25.24
CA GLY A 114 -5.54 10.46 25.50
C GLY A 114 -5.19 9.01 25.85
N GLY A 115 -3.97 8.74 26.31
CA GLY A 115 -3.55 7.39 26.76
C GLY A 115 -3.46 6.38 25.62
N ARG A 116 -3.13 6.83 24.40
CA ARG A 116 -3.04 5.98 23.22
C ARG A 116 -1.62 5.44 23.06
N THR A 117 -1.52 4.21 22.58
CA THR A 117 -0.26 3.62 22.10
C THR A 117 0.01 4.11 20.67
N THR A 118 1.25 4.42 20.34
CA THR A 118 1.68 4.68 18.97
C THR A 118 2.55 3.58 18.42
N VAL A 119 2.54 3.42 17.10
CA VAL A 119 3.45 2.54 16.35
C VAL A 119 4.17 3.37 15.30
N ARG A 120 5.50 3.33 15.30
CA ARG A 120 6.34 3.95 14.28
C ARG A 120 6.14 3.26 12.94
N VAL A 121 5.63 3.99 11.95
CA VAL A 121 5.40 3.49 10.58
C VAL A 121 6.31 4.12 9.53
N LEU A 122 7.06 5.16 9.89
CA LEU A 122 8.07 5.75 9.03
C LEU A 122 9.17 6.41 9.88
N PRO A 123 10.46 6.19 9.59
CA PRO A 123 11.01 5.31 8.55
C PRO A 123 11.06 3.84 8.98
N LEU A 124 10.81 2.91 8.06
CA LEU A 124 10.93 1.46 8.29
C LEU A 124 12.27 0.89 7.84
N GLY A 125 13.01 1.60 6.98
CA GLY A 125 14.30 1.16 6.46
C GLY A 125 15.28 2.28 6.13
N ILE A 126 16.45 1.90 5.63
CA ILE A 126 17.50 2.85 5.22
C ILE A 126 17.06 3.75 4.06
N PHE A 127 16.29 3.21 3.11
CA PHE A 127 15.83 3.98 1.95
C PHE A 127 14.82 5.05 2.35
N ASP A 128 13.88 4.74 3.26
CA ASP A 128 12.98 5.73 3.84
C ASP A 128 13.76 6.86 4.54
N ARG A 129 14.83 6.53 5.28
CA ARG A 129 15.66 7.53 5.96
C ARG A 129 16.41 8.45 5.00
N LEU A 130 16.82 7.92 3.85
CA LEU A 130 17.55 8.68 2.82
C LEU A 130 16.59 9.54 2.01
N LEU A 131 15.46 8.97 1.57
CA LEU A 131 14.50 9.63 0.69
C LEU A 131 13.60 10.62 1.45
N LEU A 132 13.20 10.27 2.67
CA LEU A 132 12.28 11.05 3.51
C LEU A 132 13.03 11.59 4.74
N ASN A 133 14.26 12.05 4.52
CA ASN A 133 15.11 12.57 5.58
C ASN A 133 14.39 13.68 6.38
N GLY A 134 14.46 13.59 7.71
CA GLY A 134 13.79 14.54 8.61
C GLY A 134 12.30 14.26 8.84
N PHE A 135 11.69 13.29 8.13
CA PHE A 135 10.30 12.90 8.35
C PHE A 135 10.19 11.62 9.18
N SER A 136 9.17 11.60 10.04
CA SER A 136 8.75 10.41 10.77
C SER A 136 7.23 10.40 10.89
N ALA A 137 6.65 9.21 10.94
CA ALA A 137 5.22 9.04 11.13
C ALA A 137 4.92 7.96 12.18
N ASP A 138 3.97 8.27 13.04
CA ASP A 138 3.45 7.39 14.09
C ASP A 138 1.95 7.20 13.87
N VAL A 139 1.49 5.95 13.83
CA VAL A 139 0.04 5.64 13.83
C VAL A 139 -0.43 5.53 15.27
N TRP A 140 -1.55 6.19 15.59
CA TRP A 140 -2.16 6.12 16.91
C TRP A 140 -3.17 4.98 16.94
N LEU A 141 -2.97 4.04 17.86
CA LEU A 141 -3.91 2.95 18.05
C LEU A 141 -5.18 3.44 18.76
N GLN A 142 -6.25 2.66 18.61
CA GLN A 142 -7.50 2.94 19.31
C GLN A 142 -7.27 2.93 20.84
N PRO A 143 -7.93 3.81 21.61
CA PRO A 143 -7.86 3.78 23.07
C PRO A 143 -8.11 2.37 23.63
N GLY A 144 -7.31 1.95 24.61
CA GLY A 144 -7.39 0.61 25.19
C GLY A 144 -6.65 -0.49 24.42
N THR A 145 -5.94 -0.14 23.34
CA THR A 145 -4.98 -1.03 22.67
C THR A 145 -3.59 -0.76 23.20
N ASP A 146 -3.11 -1.59 24.13
CA ASP A 146 -1.72 -1.57 24.60
C ASP A 146 -0.78 -2.29 23.61
N VAL A 147 0.52 -2.26 23.89
CA VAL A 147 1.55 -2.86 23.04
C VAL A 147 1.37 -4.37 22.88
N GLU A 148 1.02 -5.08 23.96
CA GLU A 148 0.87 -6.52 23.95
C GLU A 148 -0.35 -6.95 23.13
N ARG A 149 -1.48 -6.27 23.34
CA ARG A 149 -2.69 -6.46 22.53
C ARG A 149 -2.41 -6.14 21.06
N ALA A 150 -1.73 -5.02 20.78
CA ALA A 150 -1.37 -4.66 19.41
C ALA A 150 -0.58 -5.77 18.71
N LYS A 151 0.45 -6.31 19.37
CA LYS A 151 1.26 -7.41 18.83
C LYS A 151 0.43 -8.68 18.63
N GLN A 152 -0.44 -9.03 19.58
CA GLN A 152 -1.27 -10.24 19.48
C GLN A 152 -2.29 -10.18 18.33
N THR A 153 -2.87 -9.00 18.07
CA THR A 153 -3.95 -8.86 17.08
C THR A 153 -3.49 -8.40 15.70
N ALA A 154 -2.22 -8.03 15.52
CA ALA A 154 -1.72 -7.54 14.24
C ALA A 154 -1.74 -8.64 13.17
N GLY A 155 -2.40 -8.36 12.04
CA GLY A 155 -2.47 -9.28 10.89
C GLY A 155 -3.47 -10.42 11.03
N GLN A 156 -4.30 -10.41 12.08
CA GLN A 156 -5.51 -11.25 12.21
C GLN A 156 -6.61 -10.79 11.24
#